data_AF-A0A9W4LM63-F1
#
_entry.id   AF-A0A9W4LM63-F1
#
_cell.length_a   1.000
_cell.length_b   1.000
_cell.length_c   1.000
_cell.angle_alpha   90.00
_cell.angle_beta   90.00
_cell.angle_gamma   90.00
#
_symmetry.space_group_name_H-M   'P 1'
#
loop_
_entity.id
_entity.type
_entity.pdbx_description
1 polymer ?
#
loop_
_entity_poly.entity_id
_entity_poly.type
_entity_poly.pdbx_seq_one_letter_code
_entity_poly.pdbx_strand_id
1 'polypeptide(L)'
;MVLSVADIAAKAFTAVAGKVTGVIKPATLTRSTSGVYDPDTGSYTATSTSATGRALFATADLTGANGTKIADLFPDYVAGPLDQLVYCEGMSLVPTENDALTVEGVTYSVLRGRDILLANGLAVAIVRAR
;
A
#
# COMPACT_ATOMS: atom_id res chain seq x y z
N MET A 1 -14.29 15.85 20.76
CA MET A 1 -14.11 14.79 19.74
C MET A 1 -12.65 14.80 19.32
N VAL A 2 -11.92 13.72 19.57
CA VAL A 2 -10.52 13.57 19.14
C VAL A 2 -10.54 13.01 17.73
N LEU A 3 -9.85 13.65 16.77
CA LEU A 3 -9.70 13.11 15.43
C LEU A 3 -8.53 12.11 15.43
N SER A 4 -8.76 10.90 14.91
CA SER A 4 -7.68 9.97 14.65
C SER A 4 -6.88 10.39 13.42
N VAL A 5 -5.67 9.84 13.27
CA VAL A 5 -4.87 10.04 12.05
C VAL A 5 -5.61 9.51 10.82
N ALA A 6 -6.34 8.39 10.94
CA ALA A 6 -7.18 7.86 9.87
C ALA A 6 -8.30 8.84 9.48
N ASP A 7 -8.97 9.49 10.44
CA ASP A 7 -10.00 10.49 10.13
C ASP A 7 -9.44 11.70 9.37
N ILE A 8 -8.25 12.15 9.76
CA ILE A 8 -7.56 13.27 9.11
C ILE A 8 -7.15 12.86 7.69
N ALA A 9 -6.58 11.66 7.53
CA ALA A 9 -6.20 11.12 6.23
C ALA A 9 -7.41 10.99 5.30
N ALA A 10 -8.52 10.44 5.79
CA ALA A 10 -9.75 10.28 5.02
C ALA A 10 -10.30 11.62 4.53
N LYS A 11 -10.25 12.65 5.38
CA LYS A 11 -10.63 14.03 5.01
C LYS A 11 -9.69 14.61 3.96
N ALA A 12 -8.38 14.45 4.12
CA ALA A 12 -7.38 14.94 3.18
C ALA A 12 -7.52 14.26 1.81
N PHE A 13 -7.63 12.93 1.77
CA PHE A 13 -7.82 12.18 0.54
C PHE A 13 -9.12 12.59 -0.17
N THR A 14 -10.21 12.75 0.57
CA THR A 14 -11.49 13.21 -0.01
C THR A 14 -11.38 14.63 -0.58
N ALA A 15 -10.75 15.55 0.15
CA ALA A 15 -10.57 16.92 -0.32
C ALA A 15 -9.71 16.98 -1.58
N VAL A 16 -8.60 16.23 -1.63
CA VAL A 16 -7.71 16.18 -2.80
C VAL A 16 -8.40 15.52 -3.99
N ALA A 17 -9.10 14.40 -3.79
CA ALA A 17 -9.81 13.71 -4.87
C ALA A 17 -10.88 14.60 -5.51
N GLY A 18 -11.53 15.47 -4.73
CA GLY A 18 -12.51 16.44 -5.23
C GLY A 18 -11.91 17.65 -5.96
N LYS A 19 -10.59 17.87 -5.88
CA LYS A 19 -9.89 19.01 -6.50
C LYS A 19 -8.96 18.61 -7.63
N VAL A 20 -8.36 17.43 -7.52
CA VAL A 20 -7.39 16.89 -8.48
C VAL A 20 -7.89 15.53 -8.93
N THR A 21 -8.42 15.49 -10.14
CA THR A 21 -8.99 14.26 -10.70
C THR A 21 -7.89 13.26 -11.05
N GLY A 22 -8.11 11.98 -10.73
CA GLY A 22 -7.25 10.88 -11.17
C GLY A 22 -5.97 10.63 -10.36
N VAL A 23 -5.65 11.46 -9.36
CA VAL A 23 -4.46 11.24 -8.51
C VAL A 23 -4.70 10.26 -7.37
N ILE A 24 -5.91 10.28 -6.80
CA ILE A 24 -6.34 9.32 -5.78
C ILE A 24 -7.20 8.26 -6.47
N LYS A 25 -6.74 7.02 -6.37
CA LYS A 25 -7.25 5.91 -7.16
C LYS A 25 -7.87 4.85 -6.26
N PRO A 26 -8.95 4.17 -6.67
CA PRO A 26 -9.42 3.01 -5.95
C PRO A 26 -8.35 1.92 -5.96
N ALA A 27 -8.20 1.23 -4.82
CA ALA A 27 -7.18 0.22 -4.65
C ALA A 27 -7.71 -0.98 -3.86
N THR A 28 -7.19 -2.16 -4.17
CA THR A 28 -7.46 -3.40 -3.42
C THR A 28 -6.15 -4.04 -3.04
N LEU A 29 -5.92 -4.23 -1.75
CA LEU A 29 -4.81 -5.02 -1.23
C LEU A 29 -5.29 -6.45 -1.03
N THR A 30 -4.55 -7.42 -1.54
CA THR A 30 -4.83 -8.85 -1.37
C THR A 30 -3.62 -9.53 -0.77
N ARG A 31 -3.85 -10.23 0.34
CA ARG A 31 -2.86 -11.07 1.02
C ARG A 31 -3.23 -12.53 0.80
N SER A 32 -2.26 -13.32 0.35
CA SER A 32 -2.39 -14.77 0.26
C SER A 32 -1.44 -15.43 1.25
N THR A 33 -1.99 -16.29 2.10
CA THR A 33 -1.22 -17.08 3.06
C THR A 33 -1.36 -18.56 2.72
N SER A 34 -0.24 -19.27 2.63
CA SER A 34 -0.25 -20.73 2.54
C SER A 34 -0.72 -21.32 3.86
N GLY A 35 -1.74 -22.17 3.78
CA GLY A 35 -2.27 -22.95 4.90
C GLY A 35 -1.47 -24.22 5.14
N VAL A 36 -2.12 -25.21 5.73
CA VAL A 36 -1.51 -26.51 6.04
C VAL A 36 -1.30 -27.31 4.75
N TYR A 37 -0.23 -28.10 4.70
CA TYR A 37 -0.01 -29.07 3.61
C TYR A 37 -1.06 -30.18 3.69
N ASP A 38 -1.78 -30.39 2.60
CA ASP A 38 -2.70 -31.51 2.45
C ASP A 38 -1.99 -32.64 1.69
N PRO A 39 -1.68 -33.77 2.35
CA PRO A 39 -0.98 -34.89 1.72
C PRO A 39 -1.87 -35.65 0.72
N ASP A 40 -3.20 -35.56 0.81
CA ASP A 40 -4.10 -36.27 -0.09
C ASP A 40 -4.16 -35.58 -1.47
N THR A 41 -4.10 -34.25 -1.48
CA THR A 41 -4.08 -33.44 -2.71
C THR A 41 -2.67 -33.00 -3.12
N GLY A 42 -1.66 -33.32 -2.31
CA GLY A 42 -0.26 -32.99 -2.54
C GLY A 42 0.02 -31.49 -2.60
N SER A 43 -0.82 -30.65 -1.97
CA SER A 43 -0.85 -29.20 -2.15
C SER A 43 -1.03 -28.44 -0.83
N TYR A 44 -0.66 -27.15 -0.80
CA TYR A 44 -0.97 -26.26 0.32
C TYR A 44 -2.27 -25.52 0.06
N THR A 45 -3.21 -25.53 1.01
CA THR A 45 -4.46 -24.76 0.87
C THR A 45 -4.14 -23.26 1.00
N ALA A 46 -4.37 -22.45 -0.03
CA ALA A 46 -4.17 -21.00 0.07
C ALA A 46 -5.42 -20.31 0.62
N THR A 47 -5.26 -19.41 1.59
CA THR A 47 -6.32 -18.49 2.02
C THR A 47 -5.98 -17.08 1.55
N SER A 48 -6.95 -16.40 0.93
CA SER A 48 -6.80 -15.01 0.49
C SER A 48 -7.70 -14.09 1.29
N THR A 49 -7.13 -12.97 1.75
CA THR A 49 -7.86 -11.88 2.42
C THR A 49 -7.67 -10.60 1.62
N SER A 50 -8.74 -9.85 1.39
CA SER A 50 -8.68 -8.59 0.64
C SER A 50 -9.20 -7.41 1.45
N ALA A 51 -8.58 -6.25 1.27
CA ALA A 51 -8.99 -4.97 1.83
C ALA A 51 -9.06 -3.91 0.73
N THR A 52 -10.20 -3.24 0.62
CA THR A 52 -10.41 -2.15 -0.34
C THR A 52 -10.11 -0.80 0.29
N GLY A 53 -9.62 0.14 -0.50
CA GLY A 53 -9.35 1.49 -0.07
C GLY A 53 -8.98 2.40 -1.25
N ARG A 54 -8.15 3.39 -0.97
CA ARG A 54 -7.63 4.35 -1.95
C ARG A 54 -6.11 4.33 -1.95
N ALA A 55 -5.50 4.62 -3.09
CA ALA A 55 -4.07 4.73 -3.26
C ALA A 55 -3.69 6.08 -3.89
N LEU A 56 -2.57 6.63 -3.43
CA LEU A 56 -1.93 7.82 -3.98
C LEU A 56 -0.46 7.49 -4.22
N PHE A 57 -0.03 7.47 -5.49
CA PHE A 57 1.39 7.33 -5.81
C PHE A 57 2.11 8.63 -5.52
N ALA A 58 3.20 8.54 -4.76
CA ALA A 58 4.07 9.68 -4.57
C ALA A 58 4.84 9.94 -5.87
N THR A 59 4.86 11.20 -6.31
CA THR A 59 5.82 11.69 -7.30
C THR A 59 7.18 11.87 -6.62
N ALA A 60 7.80 10.77 -6.17
CA ALA A 60 9.13 10.84 -5.58
C ALA A 60 10.15 10.78 -6.72
N ASP A 61 10.97 11.82 -6.83
CA ASP A 61 12.33 11.65 -7.32
C ASP A 61 13.00 10.67 -6.34
N LEU A 62 13.18 9.42 -6.76
CA LEU A 62 13.69 8.32 -5.92
C LEU A 62 15.12 8.61 -5.41
N THR A 63 15.76 9.68 -5.89
CA THR A 63 17.15 10.06 -5.60
C THR A 63 17.39 11.56 -5.29
N GLY A 64 16.39 12.47 -5.31
CA GLY A 64 16.64 13.93 -5.39
C GLY A 64 15.90 14.88 -4.44
N ALA A 65 16.52 16.05 -4.21
CA ALA A 65 16.44 17.02 -3.10
C ALA A 65 15.07 17.53 -2.57
N ASN A 66 13.93 17.24 -3.20
CA ASN A 66 12.64 17.88 -2.87
C ASN A 66 11.45 16.91 -2.74
N GLY A 67 11.68 15.60 -2.68
CA GLY A 67 10.64 14.57 -2.49
C GLY A 67 10.85 13.72 -1.23
N THR A 68 9.79 13.04 -0.76
CA THR A 68 9.91 12.02 0.29
C THR A 68 10.79 10.89 -0.23
N LYS A 69 11.97 10.70 0.37
CA LYS A 69 12.86 9.62 -0.06
C LYS A 69 12.32 8.31 0.50
N ILE A 70 12.42 7.25 -0.30
CA ILE A 70 12.16 5.89 0.21
C ILE A 70 13.03 5.62 1.45
N ALA A 71 14.29 6.05 1.43
CA ALA A 71 15.21 5.90 2.55
C ALA A 71 14.78 6.64 3.84
N ASP A 72 13.98 7.72 3.75
CA ASP A 72 13.50 8.43 4.95
C ASP A 72 12.40 7.63 5.66
N LEU A 73 11.62 6.83 4.90
CA LEU A 73 10.52 6.02 5.42
C LEU A 73 10.93 4.57 5.70
N PHE A 74 11.90 4.07 4.93
CA PHE A 74 12.41 2.71 4.90
C PHE A 74 13.95 2.75 4.76
N PRO A 75 14.69 3.09 5.84
CA PRO A 75 16.14 3.32 5.79
C PRO A 75 16.94 2.09 5.37
N ASP A 76 16.43 0.89 5.68
CA ASP A 76 17.10 -0.38 5.35
C ASP A 76 16.76 -0.89 3.93
N TYR A 77 15.96 -0.15 3.17
CA TYR A 77 15.53 -0.56 1.83
C TYR A 77 16.35 0.14 0.75
N VAL A 78 16.96 -0.65 -0.13
CA VAL A 78 17.67 -0.13 -1.32
C VAL A 78 16.69 -0.07 -2.48
N ALA A 79 16.33 1.15 -2.89
CA ALA A 79 15.39 1.38 -3.98
C ALA A 79 15.95 0.98 -5.34
N GLY A 80 15.20 0.14 -6.06
CA GLY A 80 15.40 -0.12 -7.48
C GLY A 80 14.78 0.96 -8.37
N PRO A 81 15.17 1.03 -9.66
CA PRO A 81 14.70 2.06 -10.59
C PRO A 81 13.20 1.99 -10.94
N LEU A 82 12.55 0.86 -10.65
CA LEU A 82 11.13 0.62 -10.91
C LEU A 82 10.27 0.67 -9.63
N ASP A 83 10.87 0.96 -8.48
CA ASP A 83 10.16 0.98 -7.21
C ASP A 83 9.41 2.30 -7.06
N GLN A 84 8.17 2.20 -6.60
CA GLN A 84 7.30 3.35 -6.42
C GLN A 84 6.82 3.39 -4.98
N LEU A 85 6.77 4.60 -4.41
CA LEU A 85 6.18 4.83 -3.10
C LEU A 85 4.68 5.11 -3.29
N VAL A 86 3.83 4.42 -2.53
CA VAL A 86 2.38 4.57 -2.56
C VAL A 86 1.83 4.74 -1.15
N TYR A 87 0.96 5.73 -0.97
CA TYR A 87 0.16 5.90 0.24
C TYR A 87 -1.19 5.21 0.05
N CYS A 88 -1.57 4.39 1.02
CA CYS A 88 -2.81 3.65 1.02
C CYS A 88 -3.71 4.16 2.15
N GLU A 89 -4.94 4.50 1.84
CA GLU A 89 -5.91 4.99 2.81
C GLU A 89 -7.19 4.14 2.80
N GLY A 90 -7.80 3.97 3.97
CA GLY A 90 -9.09 3.28 4.15
C GLY A 90 -9.02 1.76 4.13
N MET A 91 -7.83 1.16 3.96
CA MET A 91 -7.65 -0.30 3.99
C MET A 91 -7.68 -0.84 5.42
N SER A 92 -8.38 -1.95 5.64
CA SER A 92 -8.39 -2.68 6.91
C SER A 92 -7.13 -3.53 7.15
N LEU A 93 -6.29 -3.66 6.13
CA LEU A 93 -5.01 -4.36 6.19
C LEU A 93 -3.88 -3.38 5.92
N VAL A 94 -2.83 -3.47 6.72
CA VAL A 94 -1.56 -2.77 6.46
C VAL A 94 -0.79 -3.57 5.41
N PRO A 95 -0.36 -2.96 4.28
CA PRO A 95 0.45 -3.63 3.27
C PRO A 95 1.73 -4.23 3.86
N THR A 96 2.00 -5.49 3.53
CA THR A 96 3.23 -6.19 3.89
C THR A 96 3.87 -6.81 2.66
N GLU A 97 5.16 -7.17 2.77
CA GLU A 97 5.89 -7.83 1.68
C GLU A 97 5.11 -9.04 1.12
N ASN A 98 5.17 -9.20 -0.21
CA ASN A 98 4.45 -10.21 -1.01
C ASN A 98 2.95 -10.01 -1.18
N ASP A 99 2.32 -9.06 -0.50
CA ASP A 99 0.94 -8.68 -0.81
C ASP A 99 0.84 -8.18 -2.26
N ALA A 100 -0.34 -8.37 -2.86
CA ALA A 100 -0.69 -7.81 -4.16
C ALA A 100 -1.54 -6.56 -3.97
N LEU A 101 -1.06 -5.41 -4.41
CA LEU A 101 -1.81 -4.16 -4.44
C LEU A 101 -2.29 -3.90 -5.86
N THR A 102 -3.59 -3.93 -6.10
CA THR A 102 -4.19 -3.59 -7.39
C THR A 102 -4.72 -2.17 -7.36
N VAL A 103 -4.25 -1.33 -8.29
CA VAL A 103 -4.68 0.08 -8.45
C VAL A 103 -5.05 0.30 -9.92
N GLU A 104 -6.29 0.74 -10.18
CA GLU A 104 -6.81 0.92 -11.57
C GLU A 104 -6.58 -0.29 -12.49
N GLY A 105 -6.69 -1.51 -11.94
CA GLY A 105 -6.51 -2.75 -12.70
C GLY A 105 -5.05 -3.17 -12.92
N VAL A 106 -4.06 -2.33 -12.59
CA VAL A 106 -2.65 -2.71 -12.56
C VAL A 106 -2.32 -3.33 -11.21
N THR A 107 -1.69 -4.50 -11.22
CA THR A 107 -1.28 -5.19 -9.99
C THR A 107 0.19 -4.96 -9.71
N TYR A 108 0.49 -4.58 -8.47
CA TYR A 108 1.82 -4.34 -7.97
C TYR A 108 2.15 -5.35 -6.87
N SER A 109 3.40 -5.81 -6.83
CA SER A 109 3.97 -6.48 -5.66
C SER A 109 4.29 -5.44 -4.60
N VAL A 110 3.82 -5.65 -3.38
CA VAL A 110 4.30 -4.91 -2.21
C VAL A 110 5.66 -5.47 -1.80
N LEU A 111 6.67 -4.61 -1.78
CA LEU A 111 8.05 -4.95 -1.40
C LEU A 111 8.29 -4.64 0.08
N ARG A 112 7.76 -3.52 0.57
CA ARG A 112 7.74 -3.15 1.98
C ARG A 112 6.49 -2.32 2.26
N GLY A 113 6.00 -2.35 3.49
CA GLY A 113 4.90 -1.48 3.92
C GLY A 113 4.88 -1.31 5.43
N ARG A 114 4.24 -0.23 5.88
CA ARG A 114 4.05 0.08 7.30
C ARG A 114 2.82 0.94 7.50
N ASP A 115 2.24 0.85 8.69
CA ASP A 115 1.23 1.79 9.14
C ASP A 115 1.87 3.14 9.47
N ILE A 116 1.15 4.23 9.22
CA ILE A 116 1.58 5.57 9.59
C ILE A 116 1.00 5.88 10.97
N LEU A 117 1.87 5.93 11.98
CA LEU A 117 1.50 6.32 13.35
C LEU A 117 0.39 5.45 13.97
N LEU A 118 0.35 4.16 13.63
CA LEU A 118 -0.68 3.22 14.10
C LEU A 118 -2.11 3.71 13.76
N ALA A 119 -2.27 4.37 12.62
CA ALA A 119 -3.53 4.94 12.18
C ALA A 119 -4.61 3.87 11.91
N ASN A 120 -4.23 2.64 11.57
CA ASN A 120 -5.16 1.57 11.17
C ASN A 120 -6.12 2.01 10.05
N GLY A 121 -5.56 2.63 9.03
CA GLY A 121 -6.33 3.23 7.93
C GLY A 121 -5.54 4.20 7.07
N LEU A 122 -4.29 4.49 7.42
CA LEU A 122 -3.33 5.18 6.56
C LEU A 122 -1.99 4.45 6.61
N ALA A 123 -1.59 3.85 5.51
CA ALA A 123 -0.32 3.15 5.37
C ALA A 123 0.52 3.72 4.22
N VAL A 124 1.81 3.39 4.23
CA VAL A 124 2.71 3.64 3.11
C VAL A 124 3.41 2.35 2.72
N ALA A 125 3.59 2.15 1.42
CA ALA A 125 4.23 0.98 0.87
C ALA A 125 5.17 1.32 -0.29
N ILE A 126 6.17 0.46 -0.48
CA ILE A 126 6.99 0.39 -1.68
C ILE A 126 6.41 -0.70 -2.55
N VAL A 127 6.13 -0.39 -3.80
CA VAL A 127 5.51 -1.30 -4.75
C VAL A 127 6.25 -1.33 -6.07
N ARG A 128 6.11 -2.45 -6.79
CA ARG A 128 6.65 -2.62 -8.15
C ARG A 128 5.60 -3.33 -9.01
N ALA A 129 5.38 -2.83 -10.21
CA ALA A 129 4.42 -3.43 -11.14
C ALA A 129 4.80 -4.89 -11.45
N ARG A 130 3.79 -5.77 -11.51
CA ARG A 130 3.93 -7.17 -11.95
C ARG A 130 3.74 -7.29 -13.45
#